data_AF-A0A2G8LL39-F1
#
_entry.id   AF-A0A2G8LL39-F1
#
_cell.length_a   1.000
_cell.length_b   1.000
_cell.length_c   1.000
_cell.angle_alpha   90.00
_cell.angle_beta   90.00
_cell.angle_gamma   90.00
#
_symmetry.space_group_name_H-M   'P 1'
#
loop_
_entity.id
_entity.type
_entity.pdbx_description
1 polymer ?
#
loop_
_entity_poly.entity_id
_entity_poly.type
_entity_poly.pdbx_seq_one_letter_code
_entity_poly.pdbx_strand_id
1 'polypeptide(L)'
;MRGMRYHPTDIENSVLRCHKNVCECAVFTWTNLLVVVVELDGKESEALDLVPLVTNVVLEEHYLIVGVVVMVDPGVIPINSKGEKQRMHLRDGFLADQLDPIYVAYNM
;
A
#
# COMPACT_ATOMS: atom_id res chain seq x y z
N MET A 1 -1.57 -1.76 21.05
CA MET A 1 -1.95 -3.06 20.45
C MET A 1 -0.68 -3.83 20.13
N ARG A 2 -0.31 -4.84 20.94
CA ARG A 2 0.86 -5.69 20.73
C ARG A 2 0.36 -7.14 20.76
N GLY A 3 0.41 -7.86 19.64
CA GLY A 3 -0.03 -9.26 19.64
C GLY A 3 -0.18 -9.93 18.27
N MET A 4 -0.59 -9.22 17.22
CA MET A 4 -0.64 -9.79 15.87
C MET A 4 0.67 -9.52 15.14
N ARG A 5 1.47 -10.56 14.89
CA ARG A 5 2.58 -10.51 13.93
C ARG A 5 1.98 -10.71 12.54
N TYR A 6 1.38 -9.68 11.97
CA TYR A 6 1.03 -9.70 10.55
C TYR A 6 2.32 -9.60 9.73
N HIS A 7 2.47 -10.48 8.75
CA HIS A 7 3.59 -10.39 7.82
C HIS A 7 3.20 -9.42 6.68
N PRO A 8 4.02 -8.42 6.33
CA PRO A 8 3.72 -7.48 5.26
C PRO A 8 3.28 -8.17 3.96
N THR A 9 3.96 -9.26 3.60
CA THR A 9 3.64 -10.06 2.42
C THR A 9 2.21 -10.63 2.43
N ASP A 10 1.65 -11.00 3.59
CA ASP A 10 0.29 -11.56 3.65
C ASP A 10 -0.75 -10.48 3.31
N ILE A 11 -0.57 -9.27 3.84
CA ILE A 11 -1.42 -8.10 3.55
C ILE A 11 -1.30 -7.74 2.08
N GLU A 12 -0.08 -7.67 1.56
CA GLU A 12 0.18 -7.35 0.15
C GLU A 12 -0.41 -8.36 -0.81
N ASN A 13 -0.38 -9.66 -0.48
CA ASN A 13 -1.02 -10.69 -1.28
C ASN A 13 -2.55 -10.52 -1.36
N SER A 14 -3.19 -10.03 -0.29
CA SER A 14 -4.63 -9.70 -0.32
C SER A 14 -4.89 -8.44 -1.15
N VAL A 15 -4.09 -7.39 -0.98
CA VAL A 15 -4.21 -6.13 -1.74
C VAL A 15 -3.96 -6.36 -3.24
N LEU A 16 -2.94 -7.14 -3.62
CA LEU A 16 -2.67 -7.50 -5.02
C LEU A 16 -3.85 -8.18 -5.71
N ARG A 17 -4.66 -8.94 -4.97
CA ARG A 17 -5.80 -9.68 -5.52
C ARG A 17 -7.10 -8.90 -5.46
N CYS A 18 -7.13 -7.72 -4.83
CA CYS A 18 -8.38 -6.98 -4.64
C CYS A 18 -8.91 -6.40 -5.95
N HIS A 19 -8.03 -6.06 -6.91
CA HIS A 19 -8.44 -5.51 -8.19
C HIS A 19 -7.41 -5.80 -9.29
N LYS A 20 -7.89 -6.04 -10.52
CA LYS A 20 -7.06 -6.40 -11.68
C LYS A 20 -6.01 -5.37 -12.10
N ASN A 21 -6.21 -4.10 -11.74
CA ASN A 21 -5.32 -2.99 -12.10
C ASN A 21 -4.31 -2.66 -10.97
N VAL A 22 -4.34 -3.40 -9.85
CA VAL A 22 -3.27 -3.33 -8.85
C VAL A 22 -2.11 -4.17 -9.36
N CYS A 23 -1.06 -3.53 -9.86
CA CYS A 23 0.08 -4.23 -10.45
C CYS A 23 1.17 -4.54 -9.41
N GLU A 24 1.33 -3.70 -8.38
CA GLU A 24 2.16 -3.97 -7.22
C GLU A 24 1.65 -3.22 -5.98
N CYS A 25 2.02 -3.66 -4.79
CA CYS A 25 1.78 -2.92 -3.56
C CYS A 25 2.86 -3.17 -2.50
N ALA A 26 2.96 -2.29 -1.51
CA ALA A 26 3.85 -2.47 -0.38
C ALA A 26 3.25 -1.86 0.87
N VAL A 27 3.43 -2.51 2.01
CA VAL A 27 2.93 -2.02 3.29
C VAL A 27 4.05 -1.74 4.28
N PHE A 28 3.89 -0.67 5.06
CA PHE A 28 4.77 -0.34 6.17
C PHE A 28 4.02 0.42 7.25
N THR A 29 4.64 0.57 8.42
CA THR A 29 4.08 1.35 9.53
C THR A 29 4.70 2.74 9.61
N TRP A 30 3.88 3.74 9.90
CA TRP A 30 4.28 5.11 10.19
C TRP A 30 3.43 5.65 11.35
N THR A 31 4.06 6.13 12.43
CA THR A 31 3.35 6.67 13.61
C THR A 31 2.19 5.82 14.16
N ASN A 32 2.31 4.49 14.06
CA ASN A 32 1.30 3.46 14.38
C ASN A 32 0.13 3.32 13.38
N LEU A 33 0.15 4.06 12.28
CA LEU A 33 -0.70 3.85 11.13
C LEU A 33 -0.10 2.79 10.20
N LEU A 34 -0.96 1.94 9.62
CA LEU A 34 -0.62 1.11 8.48
C LEU A 34 -0.74 1.95 7.21
N VAL A 35 0.37 2.08 6.49
CA VAL A 35 0.43 2.73 5.18
C VAL A 35 0.45 1.64 4.12
N VAL A 36 -0.44 1.74 3.13
CA VAL A 36 -0.51 0.86 1.97
C VAL A 36 -0.21 1.69 0.72
N VAL A 37 0.91 1.40 0.06
CA VAL A 37 1.26 1.99 -1.23
C VAL A 37 0.83 1.02 -2.33
N VAL A 38 0.13 1.52 -3.35
CA VAL A 38 -0.47 0.72 -4.41
C VAL A 38 -0.07 1.31 -5.76
N GLU A 39 0.60 0.51 -6.58
CA GLU A 39 0.82 0.82 -7.98
C GLU A 39 -0.44 0.50 -8.79
N LEU A 40 -0.95 1.51 -9.50
CA LEU A 40 -2.15 1.41 -10.31
C LEU A 40 -1.79 1.42 -11.80
N ASP A 41 -2.02 0.29 -12.49
CA ASP A 41 -2.02 0.23 -13.94
C ASP A 41 -3.42 0.58 -14.48
N GLY A 42 -3.76 1.88 -14.41
CA GLY A 42 -5.10 2.37 -14.70
C GLY A 42 -5.17 3.89 -14.76
N LYS A 43 -6.40 4.42 -14.90
CA LYS A 43 -6.63 5.88 -14.92
C LYS A 43 -6.67 6.44 -13.50
N GLU A 44 -6.31 7.70 -13.33
CA GLU A 44 -6.44 8.41 -12.05
C GLU A 44 -7.87 8.34 -11.47
N SER A 45 -8.91 8.35 -12.31
CA SER A 45 -10.30 8.21 -11.86
C SER A 45 -10.56 6.89 -11.13
N GLU A 46 -9.85 5.82 -11.48
CA GLU A 46 -9.98 4.51 -10.83
C GLU A 46 -9.25 4.47 -9.47
N ALA A 47 -8.30 5.37 -9.24
CA ALA A 47 -7.55 5.44 -7.98
C ALA A 47 -8.49 5.69 -6.79
N LEU A 48 -9.48 6.57 -6.97
CA LEU A 48 -10.47 6.88 -5.92
C LEU A 48 -11.36 5.69 -5.57
N ASP A 49 -11.77 4.90 -6.56
CA ASP A 49 -12.59 3.71 -6.36
C ASP A 49 -11.82 2.58 -5.66
N LEU A 50 -10.49 2.56 -5.80
CA LEU A 50 -9.64 1.55 -5.18
C LEU A 50 -9.35 1.78 -3.70
N VAL A 51 -9.35 3.03 -3.22
CA VAL A 51 -9.12 3.33 -1.80
C VAL A 51 -10.06 2.56 -0.86
N PRO A 52 -11.40 2.59 -1.04
CA PRO A 52 -12.29 1.83 -0.16
C PRO A 52 -12.09 0.32 -0.32
N LEU A 53 -11.76 -0.17 -1.52
CA LEU A 53 -11.53 -1.59 -1.78
C LEU A 53 -10.28 -2.11 -1.05
N VAL A 54 -9.17 -1.38 -1.14
CA VAL A 54 -7.92 -1.69 -0.41
C VAL A 54 -8.14 -1.61 1.10
N THR A 55 -8.87 -0.60 1.56
CA THR A 55 -9.18 -0.45 3.00
C THR A 55 -10.01 -1.63 3.50
N ASN A 56 -11.03 -2.04 2.75
CA ASN A 56 -11.91 -3.14 3.13
C ASN A 56 -11.18 -4.50 3.12
N VAL A 57 -10.38 -4.80 2.09
CA VAL A 57 -9.69 -6.11 2.02
C VAL A 57 -8.71 -6.29 3.20
N VAL A 58 -8.01 -5.22 3.59
CA VAL A 58 -7.09 -5.27 4.73
C VAL A 58 -7.85 -5.38 6.06
N LEU A 59 -8.98 -4.68 6.19
CA LEU A 59 -9.82 -4.79 7.37
C LEU A 59 -10.43 -6.18 7.53
N GLU A 60 -11.06 -6.71 6.48
CA GLU A 60 -11.82 -7.96 6.54
C GLU A 60 -10.92 -9.20 6.62
N GLU A 61 -9.81 -9.22 5.87
CA GLU A 61 -8.93 -10.40 5.85
C GLU A 61 -7.88 -10.39 6.96
N HIS A 62 -7.43 -9.21 7.40
CA HIS A 62 -6.31 -9.08 8.35
C HIS A 62 -6.72 -8.47 9.70
N TYR A 63 -7.95 -7.98 9.85
CA TYR A 63 -8.42 -7.28 11.06
C TYR A 63 -7.53 -6.07 11.42
N LEU A 64 -7.02 -5.38 10.40
CA LEU A 64 -6.14 -4.22 10.54
C LEU A 64 -6.78 -2.98 9.94
N ILE A 65 -6.61 -1.84 10.62
CA ILE A 65 -7.04 -0.55 10.12
C ILE A 65 -5.93 0.04 9.25
N VAL A 66 -6.25 0.31 7.99
CA VAL A 66 -5.40 1.09 7.08
C VAL A 66 -5.56 2.57 7.44
N GLY A 67 -4.47 3.23 7.83
CA GLY A 67 -4.49 4.66 8.16
C GLY A 67 -4.21 5.55 6.96
N VAL A 68 -3.39 5.09 6.01
CA VAL A 68 -3.05 5.84 4.79
C VAL A 68 -3.01 4.90 3.59
N VAL A 69 -3.66 5.29 2.50
CA VAL A 69 -3.50 4.67 1.17
C VAL A 69 -2.81 5.66 0.24
N VAL A 70 -1.74 5.23 -0.41
CA VAL A 70 -0.97 6.03 -1.36
C VAL A 70 -1.05 5.36 -2.72
N MET A 71 -1.69 6.02 -3.70
CA MET A 71 -1.80 5.55 -5.08
C MET A 71 -0.65 6.15 -5.89
N VAL A 72 0.09 5.32 -6.61
CA VAL A 72 1.28 5.70 -7.39
C VAL A 72 1.27 5.04 -8.76
N ASP A 73 2.08 5.56 -9.67
CA ASP A 73 2.30 4.93 -10.97
C ASP A 73 3.07 3.59 -10.86
N PRO A 74 2.94 2.68 -11.84
CA PRO A 74 3.73 1.46 -11.91
C PRO A 74 5.25 1.70 -11.91
N GLY A 75 5.98 0.88 -11.15
CA GLY A 75 7.45 0.94 -11.01
C GLY A 75 7.97 1.88 -9.91
N VAL A 76 7.11 2.55 -9.15
CA VAL A 76 7.50 3.40 -8.00
C VAL A 76 7.97 2.58 -6.80
N ILE A 77 7.40 1.38 -6.58
CA ILE A 77 7.77 0.48 -5.49
C ILE A 77 9.11 -0.18 -5.83
N PRO A 78 10.18 0.12 -5.07
CA PRO A 78 11.51 -0.40 -5.38
C PRO A 78 11.58 -1.91 -5.08
N ILE A 79 11.97 -2.68 -6.09
CA ILE A 79 12.22 -4.12 -5.99
C ILE A 79 13.69 -4.38 -6.33
N ASN A 80 14.38 -5.16 -5.49
CA ASN A 80 15.80 -5.46 -5.72
C ASN A 80 16.00 -6.56 -6.79
N SER A 81 17.25 -6.85 -7.13
CA SER A 81 17.60 -7.87 -8.13
C SER A 81 17.19 -9.31 -7.78
N LYS A 82 16.75 -9.56 -6.54
CA LYS A 82 16.22 -10.86 -6.08
C LYS A 82 14.69 -10.91 -6.09
N GLY A 83 14.00 -9.84 -6.51
CA GLY A 83 12.55 -9.75 -6.47
C GLY A 83 12.00 -9.35 -5.09
N GLU A 84 12.83 -8.85 -4.18
CA GLU A 84 12.37 -8.43 -2.85
C GLU A 84 12.01 -6.95 -2.84
N LYS A 85 10.79 -6.64 -2.37
CA LYS A 85 10.33 -5.28 -2.14
C LYS A 85 11.19 -4.59 -1.08
N GLN A 86 11.77 -3.45 -1.41
CA GLN A 86 12.59 -2.62 -0.52
C GLN A 86 11.71 -1.65 0.30
N ARG A 87 10.82 -2.21 1.13
CA ARG A 87 9.83 -1.46 1.91
C ARG A 87 10.41 -0.33 2.76
N MET A 88 11.61 -0.54 3.32
CA MET A 88 12.29 0.50 4.10
C MET A 88 12.70 1.68 3.22
N HIS A 89 13.20 1.43 2.00
CA HIS A 89 13.55 2.49 1.07
C HIS A 89 12.31 3.27 0.60
N LEU A 90 11.21 2.55 0.29
CA LEU A 90 9.92 3.17 -0.04
C LEU A 90 9.39 4.04 1.11
N ARG A 91 9.46 3.53 2.35
CA ARG A 91 9.07 4.26 3.55
C ARG A 91 9.91 5.52 3.73
N ASP A 92 11.22 5.43 3.55
CA ASP A 92 12.12 6.58 3.70
C ASP A 92 11.78 7.66 2.65
N GLY A 93 11.50 7.26 1.41
CA GLY A 93 11.01 8.15 0.35
C GLY A 93 9.67 8.81 0.70
N PHE A 94 8.71 8.05 1.24
CA PHE A 94 7.44 8.59 1.72
C PHE A 94 7.64 9.63 2.84
N LEU A 95 8.50 9.34 3.82
CA LEU A 95 8.77 10.25 4.94
C LEU A 95 9.52 11.52 4.53
N ALA A 96 10.29 11.43 3.44
CA ALA A 96 11.05 12.54 2.88
C ALA A 96 10.25 13.35 1.84
N ASP A 97 8.96 13.02 1.62
CA ASP A 97 8.10 13.66 0.60
C ASP A 97 8.67 13.53 -0.82
N GLN A 98 9.25 12.36 -1.13
CA GLN A 98 9.90 12.07 -2.42
C GLN A 98 9.08 11.17 -3.34
N LEU A 99 7.94 10.68 -2.87
CA LEU A 99 6.99 9.99 -3.73
C LEU A 99 6.18 11.06 -4.49
N ASP A 100 5.89 10.80 -5.76
CA ASP A 100 4.97 11.61 -6.59
C ASP A 100 3.66 10.82 -6.75
N PRO A 101 2.74 10.88 -5.76
CA PRO A 101 1.54 10.07 -5.79
C PRO A 101 0.47 10.65 -6.70
N ILE A 102 -0.27 9.75 -7.36
CA ILE A 102 -1.51 10.08 -8.06
C ILE A 102 -2.55 10.57 -7.05
N TYR A 103 -2.66 9.91 -5.89
CA TYR A 103 -3.61 10.26 -4.84
C TYR A 103 -3.14 9.75 -3.47
N VAL A 104 -3.47 10.49 -2.40
CA VAL A 104 -3.23 10.08 -1.01
C VAL A 104 -4.53 10.19 -0.22
N ALA A 105 -4.96 9.08 0.39
CA ALA A 105 -6.10 9.03 1.29
C ALA A 105 -5.66 8.85 2.73
N TYR A 106 -6.17 9.70 3.62
CA TYR A 106 -6.04 9.55 5.07
C TYR A 106 -7.35 9.04 5.62
N ASN A 107 -7.34 7.80 6.12
CA ASN A 107 -8.50 7.19 6.77
C ASN A 107 -8.46 7.63 8.25
N MET A 108 -9.19 8.71 8.56
CA MET A 108 -9.38 9.24 9.93
C MET A 108 -10.70 8.77 10.53
#